data_AF-A0A933HUV0-F1
#
_entry.id   AF-A0A933HUV0-F1
#
_cell.length_a   1.000
_cell.length_b   1.000
_cell.length_c   1.000
_cell.angle_alpha   90.00
_cell.angle_beta   90.00
_cell.angle_gamma   90.00
#
_symmetry.space_group_name_H-M   'P 1'
#
loop_
_entity.id
_entity.type
_entity.pdbx_description
1 polymer ?
#
loop_
_entity_poly.entity_id
_entity_poly.type
_entity_poly.pdbx_seq_one_letter_code
_entity_poly.pdbx_strand_id
1 'polypeptide(L)'
;MNLIFAAVLSAGLSHACAGIEHASVSAGKAFHNLPPGAFKFQPAGLPASLSAFAQNKVGTVKGGMNHSPVDIAIDKRAWTIKGGMNHSPVDIAIDHEKARIAGGANHSPVDLAFAWTPESVLVEGGANHSPVKLYVDWKNGILEGHANHSPVKVEFDMKEGQAGADTVELKGYANHAPVVLTFNKVSGRLTGGMNRSPVDVAFVNLDLYDFLQYFFLFLGE
;
A
#
# COMPACT_ATOMS: atom_id res chain seq x y z
N MET A 1 -52.10 17.39 33.78
CA MET A 1 -51.41 17.97 34.95
C MET A 1 -50.00 17.36 34.99
N ASN A 2 -48.98 18.20 34.82
CA ASN A 2 -47.51 17.98 34.90
C ASN A 2 -46.90 16.97 33.89
N LEU A 3 -46.09 17.32 32.88
CA LEU A 3 -45.16 18.43 32.59
C LEU A 3 -43.97 18.52 33.56
N ILE A 4 -42.85 17.86 33.20
CA ILE A 4 -41.47 18.28 33.51
C ILE A 4 -40.57 18.01 32.29
N PHE A 5 -39.80 19.05 31.97
CA PHE A 5 -38.82 19.26 30.89
C PHE A 5 -37.40 18.88 31.34
N ALA A 6 -36.53 18.43 30.43
CA ALA A 6 -35.07 18.71 30.33
C ALA A 6 -34.46 17.77 29.25
N ALA A 7 -34.14 18.19 28.03
CA ALA A 7 -33.06 19.07 27.55
C ALA A 7 -31.70 18.35 27.32
N VAL A 8 -31.43 18.10 26.02
CA VAL A 8 -30.20 18.31 25.23
C VAL A 8 -28.86 17.78 25.76
N LEU A 9 -28.22 16.88 24.99
CA LEU A 9 -26.87 17.10 24.45
C LEU A 9 -26.62 16.26 23.20
N SER A 10 -26.12 16.90 22.14
CA SER A 10 -25.56 16.29 20.94
C SER A 10 -24.15 15.77 21.22
N ALA A 11 -23.79 14.64 20.62
CA ALA A 11 -22.41 14.33 20.26
C ALA A 11 -22.44 13.23 19.19
N GLY A 12 -22.01 13.58 17.97
CA GLY A 12 -21.67 12.61 16.95
C GLY A 12 -20.44 11.81 17.36
N LEU A 13 -20.37 10.56 16.91
CA LEU A 13 -19.16 9.76 16.99
C LEU A 13 -18.84 9.20 15.60
N SER A 14 -17.91 9.92 14.97
CA SER A 14 -17.00 9.42 13.95
C SER A 14 -16.43 8.07 14.35
N HIS A 15 -16.56 7.05 13.50
CA HIS A 15 -15.75 5.84 13.64
C HIS A 15 -14.37 6.13 13.06
N ALA A 16 -13.51 6.67 13.92
CA ALA A 16 -12.09 6.75 13.71
C ALA A 16 -11.47 5.34 13.88
N CYS A 17 -10.51 5.07 13.01
CA CYS A 17 -9.55 3.98 13.09
C CYS A 17 -9.02 3.81 14.53
N ALA A 18 -9.33 2.68 15.16
CA ALA A 18 -8.78 2.33 16.47
C ALA A 18 -7.53 1.47 16.26
N GLY A 19 -6.37 2.10 16.43
CA GLY A 19 -5.11 1.41 16.67
C GLY A 19 -5.21 0.46 17.86
N ILE A 20 -4.35 -0.56 17.85
CA ILE A 20 -4.29 -1.68 18.79
C ILE A 20 -3.76 -1.20 20.15
N GLU A 21 -4.43 -0.29 20.84
CA GLU A 21 -4.04 0.14 22.19
C GLU A 21 -5.25 0.57 23.03
N HIS A 22 -6.35 -0.17 23.06
CA HIS A 22 -7.39 0.03 24.09
C HIS A 22 -8.29 -1.22 24.27
N ALA A 23 -7.69 -2.36 24.63
CA ALA A 23 -8.45 -3.50 25.14
C ALA A 23 -8.77 -3.28 26.63
N SER A 24 -9.92 -2.67 26.88
CA SER A 24 -10.75 -2.63 28.09
C SER A 24 -10.21 -3.31 29.37
N VAL A 25 -9.84 -2.50 30.36
CA VAL A 25 -9.80 -2.88 31.78
C VAL A 25 -11.24 -2.84 32.32
N SER A 26 -12.03 -3.89 32.05
CA SER A 26 -13.31 -4.10 32.73
C SER A 26 -13.71 -5.58 32.72
N ALA A 27 -12.97 -6.37 33.50
CA ALA A 27 -13.39 -7.71 33.92
C ALA A 27 -12.87 -8.01 35.35
N GLY A 28 -12.76 -7.00 36.20
CA GLY A 28 -12.35 -7.15 37.59
C GLY A 28 -13.54 -7.37 38.51
N LYS A 29 -14.17 -8.57 38.48
CA LYS A 29 -15.07 -9.04 39.57
C LYS A 29 -15.53 -10.51 39.50
N ALA A 30 -14.88 -11.37 38.71
CA ALA A 30 -15.22 -12.80 38.63
C ALA A 30 -14.02 -13.75 38.88
N PHE A 31 -12.96 -13.29 39.53
CA PHE A 31 -11.72 -14.08 39.73
C PHE A 31 -11.40 -14.43 41.20
N HIS A 32 -12.37 -14.38 42.12
CA HIS A 32 -12.04 -14.55 43.54
C HIS A 32 -11.86 -16.00 44.01
N ASN A 33 -12.16 -17.03 43.19
CA ASN A 33 -12.10 -18.44 43.65
C ASN A 33 -11.41 -19.39 42.64
N LEU A 34 -10.14 -19.16 42.30
CA LEU A 34 -9.34 -20.18 41.61
C LEU A 34 -8.00 -20.42 42.32
N PRO A 35 -7.57 -21.69 42.48
CA PRO A 35 -6.36 -22.04 43.22
C PRO A 35 -5.08 -21.54 42.51
N PRO A 36 -4.00 -21.25 43.27
CA PRO A 36 -2.74 -20.80 42.71
C PRO A 36 -2.11 -21.90 41.86
N GLY A 37 -2.03 -21.68 40.54
CA GLY A 37 -1.38 -22.59 39.58
C GLY A 37 -2.18 -22.96 38.32
N ALA A 38 -3.44 -22.51 38.18
CA ALA A 38 -4.33 -22.94 37.10
C ALA A 38 -4.34 -22.09 35.81
N PHE A 39 -3.30 -21.30 35.53
CA PHE A 39 -3.17 -20.59 34.25
C PHE A 39 -1.75 -20.71 33.70
N LYS A 40 -1.54 -21.64 32.77
CA LYS A 40 -0.47 -21.51 31.78
C LYS A 40 -1.07 -20.75 30.60
N PHE A 41 -0.59 -19.55 30.35
CA PHE A 41 -0.81 -18.88 29.07
C PHE A 41 -0.17 -19.75 27.98
N GLN A 42 -0.97 -20.54 27.27
CA GLN A 42 -0.63 -20.90 25.90
C GLN A 42 -0.99 -19.68 25.06
N PRO A 43 -0.02 -18.98 24.44
CA PRO A 43 -0.39 -18.06 23.39
C PRO A 43 -1.03 -18.91 22.30
N ALA A 44 -2.34 -18.76 22.11
CA ALA A 44 -3.02 -19.29 20.94
C ALA A 44 -2.31 -18.66 19.73
N GLY A 45 -1.45 -19.45 19.10
CA GLY A 45 -0.74 -19.04 17.91
C GLY A 45 -1.75 -18.54 16.89
N LEU A 46 -1.52 -17.34 16.37
CA LEU A 46 -2.11 -16.90 15.12
C LEU A 46 -1.99 -18.07 14.12
N PRO A 47 -3.03 -18.37 13.32
CA PRO A 47 -2.96 -19.47 12.36
C PRO A 47 -1.72 -19.26 11.49
N ALA A 48 -0.87 -20.28 11.41
CA ALA A 48 0.44 -20.21 10.76
C ALA A 48 0.39 -19.76 9.27
N SER A 49 -0.80 -19.78 8.67
CA SER A 49 -1.06 -19.26 7.32
C SER A 49 -1.09 -17.73 7.22
N LEU A 50 -1.39 -16.98 8.30
CA LEU A 50 -1.27 -15.51 8.32
C LEU A 50 0.17 -15.05 8.67
N SER A 51 0.97 -15.92 9.28
CA SER A 51 2.35 -15.61 9.68
C SER A 51 3.39 -15.79 8.56
N ALA A 52 3.05 -16.45 7.45
CA ALA A 52 4.00 -16.73 6.38
C ALA A 52 4.30 -15.49 5.50
N PHE A 53 3.35 -14.55 5.36
CA PHE A 53 3.52 -13.33 4.56
C PHE A 53 4.21 -12.19 5.33
N ALA A 54 4.29 -12.28 6.65
CA ALA A 54 4.89 -11.24 7.51
C ALA A 54 6.41 -11.40 7.75
N GLN A 55 7.04 -12.46 7.25
CA GLN A 55 8.47 -12.73 7.53
C GLN A 55 9.44 -12.29 6.43
N ASN A 56 9.00 -12.26 5.18
CA ASN A 56 9.85 -11.88 4.05
C ASN A 56 9.78 -10.37 3.85
N LYS A 57 10.70 -9.66 4.51
CA LYS A 57 10.85 -8.21 4.34
C LYS A 57 11.52 -7.84 3.02
N VAL A 58 11.84 -8.81 2.17
CA VAL A 58 12.28 -8.58 0.80
C VAL A 58 11.25 -9.21 -0.13
N GLY A 59 10.68 -8.40 -1.01
CA GLY A 59 9.78 -8.87 -2.04
C GLY A 59 10.26 -8.44 -3.42
N THR A 60 9.79 -9.11 -4.46
CA THR A 60 10.24 -8.86 -5.84
C THR A 60 9.08 -8.69 -6.80
N VAL A 61 9.27 -7.83 -7.80
CA VAL A 61 8.42 -7.70 -8.98
C VAL A 61 9.20 -8.19 -10.19
N LYS A 62 8.71 -9.23 -10.86
CA LYS A 62 9.36 -9.83 -12.04
C LYS A 62 8.39 -10.02 -13.19
N GLY A 63 8.79 -9.73 -14.42
CA GLY A 63 7.99 -9.99 -15.61
C GLY A 63 8.24 -8.97 -16.72
N GLY A 64 7.17 -8.55 -17.40
CA GLY A 64 7.21 -7.57 -18.48
C GLY A 64 6.22 -6.42 -18.26
N MET A 65 6.69 -5.20 -18.52
CA MET A 65 5.89 -3.97 -18.52
C MET A 65 6.45 -3.02 -19.57
N ASN A 66 5.60 -2.31 -20.31
CA ASN A 66 6.02 -1.36 -21.35
C ASN A 66 6.99 -1.97 -22.38
N HIS A 67 6.71 -3.20 -22.83
CA HIS A 67 7.55 -4.00 -23.74
C HIS A 67 8.97 -4.29 -23.24
N SER A 68 9.23 -4.06 -21.95
CA SER A 68 10.54 -4.22 -21.34
C SER A 68 10.49 -5.20 -20.15
N PRO A 69 11.59 -5.88 -19.85
CA PRO A 69 11.68 -6.70 -18.65
C PRO A 69 11.70 -5.81 -17.39
N VAL A 70 11.06 -6.31 -16.34
CA VAL A 70 11.11 -5.77 -14.98
C VAL A 70 11.62 -6.87 -14.06
N ASP A 71 12.66 -6.56 -13.28
CA ASP A 71 13.16 -7.39 -12.19
C ASP A 71 13.67 -6.47 -11.08
N ILE A 72 12.80 -6.13 -10.14
CA ILE A 72 13.14 -5.27 -9.00
C ILE A 72 12.86 -6.00 -7.68
N ALA A 73 13.67 -5.70 -6.68
CA ALA A 73 13.54 -6.15 -5.30
C ALA A 73 13.31 -4.95 -4.40
N ILE A 74 12.29 -5.03 -3.55
CA ILE A 74 11.98 -4.06 -2.51
C ILE A 74 12.38 -4.69 -1.17
N ASP A 75 13.42 -4.16 -0.55
CA ASP A 75 13.88 -4.54 0.78
C ASP A 75 13.31 -3.56 1.81
N LYS A 76 12.29 -4.00 2.56
CA LYS A 76 11.64 -3.27 3.66
C LYS A 76 12.45 -3.30 4.97
N ARG A 77 13.58 -4.02 5.04
CA ARG A 77 14.55 -3.92 6.16
C ARG A 77 15.56 -2.82 5.90
N ALA A 78 16.16 -2.85 4.72
CA ALA A 78 17.15 -1.87 4.31
C ALA A 78 16.52 -0.57 3.79
N TRP A 79 15.21 -0.60 3.52
CA TRP A 79 14.48 0.49 2.88
C TRP A 79 15.10 0.86 1.54
N THR A 80 15.28 -0.14 0.67
CA THR A 80 15.87 0.04 -0.66
C THR A 80 15.05 -0.65 -1.74
N ILE A 81 15.11 -0.12 -2.95
CA ILE A 81 14.58 -0.74 -4.17
C ILE A 81 15.73 -0.91 -5.16
N LYS A 82 16.04 -2.14 -5.52
CA LYS A 82 17.19 -2.45 -6.40
C LYS A 82 16.80 -3.42 -7.51
N GLY A 83 17.50 -3.35 -8.64
CA GLY A 83 17.34 -4.32 -9.73
C GLY A 83 17.45 -3.66 -11.09
N GLY A 84 16.60 -4.08 -12.02
CA GLY A 84 16.55 -3.54 -13.37
C GLY A 84 15.13 -3.40 -13.91
N MET A 85 14.90 -2.34 -14.66
CA MET A 85 13.66 -2.04 -15.36
C MET A 85 13.97 -1.24 -16.62
N ASN A 86 13.26 -1.50 -17.72
CA ASN A 86 13.51 -0.83 -19.01
C ASN A 86 14.98 -0.93 -19.45
N HIS A 87 15.59 -2.10 -19.26
CA HIS A 87 17.01 -2.36 -19.51
C HIS A 87 17.99 -1.44 -18.74
N SER A 88 17.51 -0.73 -17.73
CA SER A 88 18.26 0.21 -16.92
C SER A 88 18.33 -0.25 -15.47
N PRO A 89 19.43 0.02 -14.76
CA PRO A 89 19.51 -0.28 -13.33
C PRO A 89 18.56 0.62 -12.53
N VAL A 90 18.02 0.07 -11.45
CA VAL A 90 17.29 0.79 -10.40
C VAL A 90 18.06 0.62 -9.10
N ASP A 91 18.39 1.73 -8.46
CA ASP A 91 18.96 1.76 -7.11
C ASP A 91 18.39 2.97 -6.35
N ILE A 92 17.48 2.70 -5.44
CA ILE A 92 16.75 3.70 -4.66
C ILE A 92 16.87 3.37 -3.18
N ALA A 93 17.08 4.41 -2.38
CA ALA A 93 17.04 4.38 -0.93
C ALA A 93 15.85 5.20 -0.43
N ILE A 94 15.19 4.71 0.61
CA ILE A 94 14.05 5.33 1.26
C ILE A 94 14.46 5.67 2.69
N ASP A 95 14.47 6.96 3.01
CA ASP A 95 14.77 7.49 4.33
C ASP A 95 13.44 7.92 4.98
N HIS A 96 12.93 7.09 5.89
CA HIS A 96 11.69 7.37 6.62
C HIS A 96 11.86 8.48 7.67
N GLU A 97 13.07 8.71 8.17
CA GLU A 97 13.31 9.78 9.15
C GLU A 97 13.26 11.15 8.48
N LYS A 98 13.80 11.24 7.25
CA LYS A 98 13.76 12.46 6.43
C LYS A 98 12.56 12.54 5.48
N ALA A 99 11.71 11.51 5.49
CA ALA A 99 10.57 11.36 4.59
C ALA A 99 10.96 11.60 3.11
N ARG A 100 12.04 10.94 2.67
CA ARG A 100 12.67 11.15 1.36
C ARG A 100 13.00 9.84 0.65
N ILE A 101 12.84 9.82 -0.66
CA ILE A 101 13.23 8.74 -1.58
C ILE A 101 14.30 9.32 -2.52
N ALA A 102 15.48 8.71 -2.54
CA ALA A 102 16.59 9.20 -3.35
C ALA A 102 17.33 8.05 -4.05
N GLY A 103 17.91 8.33 -5.22
CA GLY A 103 18.73 7.34 -5.94
C GLY A 103 18.66 7.56 -7.45
N GLY A 104 18.56 6.46 -8.20
CA GLY A 104 18.43 6.48 -9.65
C GLY A 104 17.55 5.36 -10.19
N ALA A 105 16.78 5.69 -11.23
CA ALA A 105 15.99 4.76 -12.02
C ALA A 105 15.97 5.23 -13.48
N ASN A 106 15.96 4.31 -14.45
CA ASN A 106 15.93 4.65 -15.89
C ASN A 106 17.01 5.67 -16.31
N HIS A 107 18.25 5.50 -15.83
CA HIS A 107 19.37 6.43 -16.06
C HIS A 107 19.16 7.88 -15.56
N SER A 108 18.13 8.11 -14.75
CA SER A 108 17.78 9.43 -14.23
C SER A 108 17.86 9.46 -12.70
N PRO A 109 18.23 10.60 -12.10
CA PRO A 109 18.16 10.77 -10.67
C PRO A 109 16.70 10.76 -10.19
N VAL A 110 16.49 10.18 -9.02
CA VAL A 110 15.23 10.23 -8.28
C VAL A 110 15.48 10.99 -6.99
N ASP A 111 14.65 11.99 -6.73
CA ASP A 111 14.64 12.78 -5.51
C ASP A 111 13.21 13.22 -5.20
N LEU A 112 12.56 12.48 -4.29
CA LEU A 112 11.17 12.68 -3.94
C LEU A 112 11.04 12.84 -2.42
N ALA A 113 10.22 13.78 -1.98
CA ALA A 113 9.67 13.80 -0.64
C ALA A 113 8.41 12.93 -0.59
N PHE A 114 8.10 12.35 0.57
CA PHE A 114 6.84 11.68 0.78
C PHE A 114 6.20 12.06 2.11
N ALA A 115 4.87 11.99 2.17
CA ALA A 115 4.12 12.08 3.41
C ALA A 115 3.23 10.85 3.49
N TRP A 116 3.37 10.10 4.59
CA TRP A 116 2.64 8.86 4.80
C TRP A 116 1.64 9.03 5.95
N THR A 117 0.40 8.62 5.68
CA THR A 117 -0.62 8.39 6.70
C THR A 117 -1.23 7.00 6.49
N PRO A 118 -1.93 6.44 7.49
CA PRO A 118 -2.65 5.18 7.32
C PRO A 118 -3.69 5.21 6.19
N GLU A 119 -4.22 6.39 5.86
CA GLU A 119 -5.29 6.55 4.87
C GLU A 119 -4.78 7.02 3.50
N SER A 120 -3.56 7.55 3.44
CA SER A 120 -3.03 8.12 2.20
C SER A 120 -1.50 8.20 2.15
N VAL A 121 -0.98 8.27 0.92
CA VAL A 121 0.43 8.53 0.66
C VAL A 121 0.55 9.64 -0.38
N LEU A 122 1.31 10.68 -0.06
CA LEU A 122 1.75 11.68 -1.03
C LEU A 122 3.21 11.43 -1.35
N VAL A 123 3.57 11.46 -2.63
CA VAL A 123 4.95 11.43 -3.13
C VAL A 123 5.12 12.59 -4.09
N GLU A 124 6.08 13.48 -3.85
CA GLU A 124 6.33 14.64 -4.71
C GLU A 124 7.81 14.99 -4.86
N GLY A 125 8.22 15.49 -6.02
CA GLY A 125 9.61 15.89 -6.28
C GLY A 125 10.01 15.66 -7.74
N GLY A 126 11.24 15.21 -7.97
CA GLY A 126 11.78 14.92 -9.30
C GLY A 126 12.10 13.44 -9.52
N ALA A 127 11.66 12.88 -10.64
CA ALA A 127 12.11 11.59 -11.15
C ALA A 127 12.08 11.61 -12.69
N ASN A 128 12.99 10.89 -13.36
CA ASN A 128 13.08 10.88 -14.83
C ASN A 128 13.17 12.29 -15.44
N HIS A 129 14.02 13.16 -14.87
CA HIS A 129 14.17 14.57 -15.27
C HIS A 129 12.88 15.41 -15.25
N SER A 130 11.84 14.95 -14.55
CA SER A 130 10.51 15.53 -14.58
C SER A 130 9.90 15.68 -13.18
N PRO A 131 9.01 16.67 -12.98
CA PRO A 131 8.26 16.78 -11.75
C PRO A 131 7.24 15.65 -11.64
N VAL A 132 7.19 15.03 -10.46
CA VAL A 132 6.23 14.00 -10.08
C VAL A 132 5.49 14.48 -8.84
N LYS A 133 4.18 14.31 -8.83
CA LYS A 133 3.33 14.46 -7.65
C LYS A 133 2.22 13.42 -7.75
N LEU A 134 2.26 12.42 -6.89
CA LEU A 134 1.27 11.35 -6.83
C LEU A 134 0.68 11.29 -5.44
N TYR A 135 -0.63 11.26 -5.36
CA TYR A 135 -1.40 11.11 -4.14
C TYR A 135 -2.22 9.83 -4.23
N VAL A 136 -2.05 8.95 -3.26
CA VAL A 136 -2.82 7.72 -3.12
C VAL A 136 -3.74 7.87 -1.92
N ASP A 137 -5.04 7.69 -2.14
CA ASP A 137 -6.08 7.64 -1.12
C ASP A 137 -6.62 6.21 -1.05
N TRP A 138 -6.27 5.51 0.02
CA TRP A 138 -6.63 4.10 0.21
C TRP A 138 -8.12 3.93 0.48
N LYS A 139 -8.75 4.93 1.10
CA LYS A 139 -10.16 4.88 1.49
C LYS A 139 -11.07 5.06 0.29
N ASN A 140 -10.74 6.01 -0.57
CA ASN A 140 -11.50 6.28 -1.80
C ASN A 140 -11.05 5.39 -2.96
N GLY A 141 -9.93 4.68 -2.81
CA GLY A 141 -9.43 3.76 -3.83
C GLY A 141 -8.95 4.50 -5.07
N ILE A 142 -8.16 5.56 -4.88
CA ILE A 142 -7.71 6.40 -5.99
C ILE A 142 -6.24 6.76 -5.83
N LEU A 143 -5.50 6.70 -6.94
CA LEU A 143 -4.17 7.28 -7.10
C LEU A 143 -4.29 8.36 -8.16
N GLU A 144 -3.92 9.59 -7.84
CA GLU A 144 -4.02 10.72 -8.78
C GLU A 144 -2.87 11.72 -8.65
N GLY A 145 -2.72 12.56 -9.66
CA GLY A 145 -1.74 13.65 -9.69
C GLY A 145 -1.14 13.83 -11.07
N HIS A 146 0.18 14.00 -11.13
CA HIS A 146 0.90 14.15 -12.39
C HIS A 146 2.31 13.55 -12.34
N ALA A 147 2.78 13.11 -13.49
CA ALA A 147 4.17 12.72 -13.74
C ALA A 147 4.54 13.15 -15.16
N ASN A 148 5.76 13.64 -15.38
CA ASN A 148 6.19 14.11 -16.70
C ASN A 148 5.20 15.11 -17.34
N HIS A 149 4.76 16.10 -16.55
CA HIS A 149 3.77 17.12 -16.94
C HIS A 149 2.42 16.56 -17.42
N SER A 150 2.18 15.26 -17.23
CA SER A 150 1.00 14.57 -17.72
C SER A 150 0.17 14.06 -16.55
N PRO A 151 -1.16 14.09 -16.66
CA PRO A 151 -2.02 13.73 -15.55
C PRO A 151 -2.01 12.20 -15.36
N VAL A 152 -2.12 11.79 -14.10
CA VAL A 152 -2.23 10.40 -13.68
C VAL A 152 -3.50 10.27 -12.84
N LYS A 153 -4.30 9.25 -13.13
CA LYS A 153 -5.45 8.85 -12.32
C LYS A 153 -5.66 7.35 -12.45
N VAL A 154 -5.71 6.63 -11.35
CA VAL A 154 -5.98 5.19 -11.29
C VAL A 154 -6.93 4.95 -10.14
N GLU A 155 -8.11 4.43 -10.46
CA GLU A 155 -9.14 4.00 -9.51
C GLU A 155 -8.98 2.50 -9.28
N PHE A 156 -9.12 2.07 -8.03
CA PHE A 156 -9.00 0.69 -7.60
C PHE A 156 -9.93 0.43 -6.40
N ASP A 157 -10.41 -0.80 -6.27
CA ASP A 157 -11.14 -1.23 -5.07
C ASP A 157 -10.44 -2.45 -4.49
N MET A 158 -9.82 -2.28 -3.32
CA MET A 158 -9.12 -3.35 -2.62
C MET A 158 -10.08 -4.47 -2.17
N LYS A 159 -11.41 -4.24 -2.19
CA LYS A 159 -12.46 -5.19 -1.78
C LYS A 159 -12.15 -5.85 -0.43
N GLU A 160 -11.61 -5.07 0.50
CA GLU A 160 -11.24 -5.57 1.81
C GLU A 160 -12.48 -6.02 2.58
N GLY A 161 -12.41 -7.19 3.22
CA GLY A 161 -13.53 -7.77 3.95
C GLY A 161 -14.62 -8.42 3.08
N GLN A 162 -14.49 -8.42 1.76
CA GLN A 162 -15.39 -9.18 0.86
C GLN A 162 -14.86 -10.60 0.67
N ALA A 163 -15.62 -11.60 1.12
CA ALA A 163 -15.26 -13.00 0.92
C ALA A 163 -15.23 -13.35 -0.58
N GLY A 164 -14.13 -13.97 -1.04
CA GLY A 164 -13.96 -14.40 -2.43
C GLY A 164 -13.51 -13.29 -3.41
N ALA A 165 -13.16 -12.10 -2.92
CA ALA A 165 -12.59 -11.04 -3.75
C ALA A 165 -11.09 -11.26 -3.99
N ASP A 166 -10.78 -12.22 -4.86
CA ASP A 166 -9.40 -12.62 -5.20
C ASP A 166 -8.72 -11.66 -6.19
N THR A 167 -9.49 -10.76 -6.81
CA THR A 167 -8.98 -9.82 -7.81
C THR A 167 -9.32 -8.36 -7.48
N VAL A 168 -8.37 -7.48 -7.79
CA VAL A 168 -8.52 -6.02 -7.78
C VAL A 168 -8.39 -5.52 -9.21
N GLU A 169 -9.36 -4.75 -9.66
CA GLU A 169 -9.29 -4.05 -10.95
C GLU A 169 -8.74 -2.65 -10.73
N LEU A 170 -7.83 -2.22 -11.59
CA LEU A 170 -7.29 -0.87 -11.63
C LEU A 170 -7.66 -0.24 -12.97
N LYS A 171 -8.30 0.93 -12.94
CA LYS A 171 -8.78 1.62 -14.15
C LYS A 171 -8.46 3.10 -14.10
N GLY A 172 -8.08 3.67 -15.24
CA GLY A 172 -7.90 5.11 -15.35
C GLY A 172 -6.95 5.46 -16.49
N TYR A 173 -6.06 6.40 -16.25
CA TYR A 173 -5.08 6.86 -17.23
C TYR A 173 -3.76 7.29 -16.60
N ALA A 174 -2.69 7.17 -17.37
CA ALA A 174 -1.38 7.73 -17.09
C ALA A 174 -0.79 8.19 -18.42
N ASN A 175 -0.16 9.37 -18.45
CA ASN A 175 0.37 9.97 -19.68
C ASN A 175 -0.68 10.05 -20.83
N HIS A 176 -1.92 10.42 -20.50
CA HIS A 176 -3.07 10.42 -21.43
C HIS A 176 -3.39 9.06 -22.08
N ALA A 177 -2.76 7.99 -21.65
CA ALA A 177 -3.00 6.63 -22.12
C ALA A 177 -3.78 5.83 -21.06
N PRO A 178 -4.66 4.90 -21.48
CA PRO A 178 -5.46 4.13 -20.55
C PRO A 178 -4.60 3.21 -19.68
N VAL A 179 -5.02 3.08 -18.42
CA VAL A 179 -4.55 2.08 -17.46
C VAL A 179 -5.72 1.13 -17.20
N VAL A 180 -5.54 -0.14 -17.52
CA VAL A 180 -6.53 -1.20 -17.26
C VAL A 180 -5.76 -2.43 -16.80
N LEU A 181 -5.71 -2.64 -15.49
CA LEU A 181 -4.96 -3.74 -14.89
C LEU A 181 -5.86 -4.58 -14.01
N THR A 182 -5.46 -5.82 -13.81
CA THR A 182 -6.09 -6.77 -12.89
C THR A 182 -5.01 -7.40 -12.05
N PHE A 183 -5.09 -7.20 -10.75
CA PHE A 183 -4.23 -7.82 -9.76
C PHE A 183 -4.95 -9.02 -9.16
N ASN A 184 -4.33 -10.20 -9.24
CA ASN A 184 -4.80 -11.40 -8.54
C ASN A 184 -4.04 -11.53 -7.22
N LYS A 185 -4.75 -11.39 -6.09
CA LYS A 185 -4.20 -11.44 -4.73
C LYS A 185 -3.68 -12.82 -4.36
N VAL A 186 -4.24 -13.88 -4.94
CA VAL A 186 -3.85 -15.27 -4.66
C VAL A 186 -2.55 -15.62 -5.37
N SER A 187 -2.44 -15.27 -6.65
CA SER A 187 -1.24 -15.58 -7.44
C SER A 187 -0.16 -14.49 -7.37
N GLY A 188 -0.48 -13.32 -6.81
CA GLY A 188 0.38 -12.13 -6.85
C GLY A 188 0.65 -11.61 -8.26
N ARG A 189 -0.19 -11.91 -9.25
CA ARG A 189 0.06 -11.48 -10.65
C ARG A 189 -0.73 -10.23 -10.99
N LEU A 190 -0.05 -9.24 -11.56
CA LEU A 190 -0.64 -8.03 -12.13
C LEU A 190 -0.58 -8.16 -13.65
N THR A 191 -1.73 -8.14 -14.29
CA THR A 191 -1.85 -8.28 -15.75
C THR A 191 -2.72 -7.18 -16.35
N GLY A 192 -2.61 -6.93 -17.65
CA GLY A 192 -3.48 -6.01 -18.37
C GLY A 192 -2.68 -5.07 -19.28
N GLY A 193 -3.07 -3.80 -19.31
CA GLY A 193 -2.40 -2.77 -20.09
C GLY A 193 -2.16 -1.47 -19.31
N MET A 194 -1.00 -0.89 -19.51
CA MET A 194 -0.61 0.44 -19.02
C MET A 194 0.15 1.15 -20.13
N ASN A 195 -0.12 2.44 -20.36
CA ASN A 195 0.56 3.23 -21.40
C ASN A 195 0.53 2.57 -22.80
N ARG A 196 -0.65 2.03 -23.21
CA ARG A 196 -0.85 1.27 -24.46
C ARG A 196 0.03 0.02 -24.63
N SER A 197 0.69 -0.42 -23.57
CA SER A 197 1.59 -1.56 -23.57
C SER A 197 1.06 -2.67 -22.65
N PRO A 198 1.33 -3.95 -22.96
CA PRO A 198 0.95 -5.04 -22.09
C PRO A 198 1.75 -5.02 -20.78
N VAL A 199 1.09 -5.44 -19.70
CA VAL A 199 1.67 -5.68 -18.38
C VAL A 199 1.40 -7.13 -18.01
N ASP A 200 2.45 -7.84 -17.61
CA ASP A 200 2.38 -9.14 -16.95
C ASP A 200 3.57 -9.26 -16.01
N VAL A 201 3.32 -9.00 -14.73
CA VAL A 201 4.33 -9.07 -13.67
C VAL A 201 3.82 -9.91 -12.51
N ALA A 202 4.74 -10.62 -11.86
CA ALA A 202 4.52 -11.42 -10.68
C ALA A 202 5.16 -10.75 -9.46
N PHE A 203 4.38 -10.66 -8.40
CA PHE A 203 4.76 -10.14 -7.09
C PHE A 203 5.05 -11.33 -6.19
N VAL A 204 6.25 -11.35 -5.61
CA VAL A 204 6.64 -12.36 -4.62
C VAL A 204 6.90 -11.63 -3.31
N ASN A 205 6.14 -11.97 -2.27
CA ASN A 205 6.15 -11.27 -0.97
C ASN A 205 5.88 -9.75 -1.07
N LEU A 206 5.14 -9.31 -2.08
CA LEU A 206 4.66 -7.94 -2.24
C LEU A 206 3.16 -7.97 -2.52
N ASP A 207 2.50 -6.85 -2.27
CA ASP A 207 1.10 -6.64 -2.57
C ASP A 207 0.87 -5.42 -3.46
N LEU A 208 -0.40 -5.07 -3.68
CA LEU A 208 -0.77 -3.93 -4.51
C LEU A 208 -0.48 -2.59 -3.83
N TYR A 209 -0.42 -2.53 -2.49
CA TYR A 209 -0.05 -1.31 -1.77
C TYR A 209 1.39 -0.92 -2.07
N ASP A 210 2.30 -1.89 -2.04
CA ASP A 210 3.71 -1.69 -2.40
C ASP A 210 3.85 -1.16 -3.84
N PHE A 211 3.09 -1.73 -4.77
CA PHE A 211 3.12 -1.30 -6.17
C PHE A 211 2.60 0.14 -6.36
N LEU A 212 1.45 0.46 -5.76
CA LEU A 212 0.81 1.77 -5.91
C LEU A 212 1.61 2.89 -5.23
N GLN A 213 2.29 2.59 -4.12
CA GLN A 213 3.16 3.56 -3.46
C GLN A 213 4.35 3.98 -4.34
N TYR A 214 4.93 3.04 -5.09
CA TYR A 214 6.06 3.30 -5.98
C TYR A 214 5.65 3.38 -7.45
N PHE A 215 4.39 3.76 -7.71
CA PHE A 215 3.83 3.79 -9.06
C PHE A 215 4.65 4.64 -10.05
N PHE A 216 5.31 5.70 -9.56
CA PHE A 216 6.17 6.58 -10.34
C PHE A 216 7.30 5.85 -11.07
N LEU A 217 7.77 4.70 -10.57
CA LEU A 217 8.82 3.91 -11.22
C LEU A 217 8.38 3.28 -12.54
N PHE A 218 7.07 3.04 -12.66
CA PHE A 218 6.45 2.34 -13.77
C PHE A 218 5.85 3.28 -14.82
N LEU A 219 5.77 4.57 -14.50
CA LEU A 219 5.32 5.65 -15.38
C LEU A 219 6.36 6.06 -16.43
N GLY A 220 7.07 5.08 -17.01
CA GLY A 220 8.06 5.33 -18.07
C GLY A 220 7.50 6.23 -19.18
N GLU A 221 8.40 6.97 -19.84
CA GLU A 221 8.08 7.98 -20.87
C GLU A 221 7.10 7.50 -21.94
#